data_AF-A0A956Y0A3-F1
#
_entry.id   AF-A0A956Y0A3-F1
#
_cell.length_a   1.000
_cell.length_b   1.000
_cell.length_c   1.000
_cell.angle_alpha   90.00
_cell.angle_beta   90.00
_cell.angle_gamma   90.00
#
_symmetry.space_group_name_H-M   'P 1'
#
loop_
_entity.id
_entity.type
_entity.pdbx_description
1 polymer ?
#
loop_
_entity_poly.entity_id
_entity_poly.type
_entity_poly.pdbx_seq_one_letter_code
_entity_poly.pdbx_strand_id
1 'polypeptide(L)' 'MRILYIDIDSMRPDHLSCYGYHRQTSPNIDALAAEGVRFTNFYASDSP' A
#
# COMPACT_ATOMS: atom_id res chain seq x y z
N MET A 1 -16.95 16.44 4.75
CA MET A 1 -15.80 15.64 4.26
C MET A 1 -15.94 14.24 4.82
N ARG A 2 -15.78 13.20 3.99
CA ARG A 2 -15.88 11.78 4.41
C ARG A 2 -14.51 11.14 4.25
N ILE A 3 -14.12 10.29 5.20
CA ILE A 3 -12.80 9.63 5.22
C ILE A 3 -13.04 8.12 5.33
N LEU A 4 -12.31 7.35 4.53
CA LEU A 4 -12.21 5.90 4.63
C LEU A 4 -10.76 5.56 4.97
N TYR A 5 -10.56 4.82 6.06
CA TYR A 5 -9.25 4.32 6.49
C TYR A 5 -9.23 2.80 6.33
N ILE A 6 -8.22 2.29 5.63
CA ILE A 6 -8.04 0.87 5.36
C ILE A 6 -6.66 0.50 5.89
N ASP A 7 -6.63 -0.49 6.78
CA ASP A 7 -5.42 -1.11 7.30
C ASP A 7 -5.46 -2.62 6.99
N ILE A 8 -4.29 -3.21 6.74
CA ILE A 8 -4.19 -4.59 6.27
C ILE A 8 -3.13 -5.32 7.10
N ASP A 9 -3.58 -6.35 7.84
CA ASP A 9 -2.70 -7.17 8.67
C ASP A 9 -1.62 -7.86 7.82
N SER A 10 -0.39 -7.77 8.31
CA SER A 10 0.78 -8.49 7.78
C SER A 10 1.09 -8.19 6.30
N MET A 11 0.59 -7.07 5.75
CA MET A 11 0.90 -6.66 4.38
C MET A 11 2.30 -6.05 4.30
N ARG A 12 3.15 -6.66 3.47
CA ARG A 12 4.47 -6.11 3.15
C ARG A 12 4.42 -5.32 1.84
N PRO A 13 5.12 -4.18 1.75
CA PRO A 13 5.14 -3.37 0.53
C PRO A 13 5.73 -4.13 -0.66
N ASP A 14 6.72 -5.00 -0.45
CA ASP A 14 7.35 -5.78 -1.53
C ASP A 14 6.44 -6.88 -2.13
N HIS A 15 5.19 -7.02 -1.65
CA HIS A 15 4.15 -7.86 -2.26
C HIS A 15 3.07 -7.05 -3.01
N LEU A 16 3.25 -5.74 -3.15
CA LEU A 16 2.39 -4.86 -3.95
C LEU A 16 3.07 -4.52 -5.28
N SER A 17 2.36 -4.64 -6.39
CA SER A 17 2.92 -4.35 -7.72
C SER A 17 3.30 -2.88 -7.87
N CYS A 18 2.56 -1.95 -7.24
CA CYS A 18 2.94 -0.54 -7.21
C CYS A 18 4.28 -0.26 -6.48
N TYR A 19 4.78 -1.19 -5.64
CA TYR A 19 6.10 -1.13 -5.02
C TYR A 19 7.16 -1.98 -5.73
N GLY A 20 6.83 -2.54 -6.90
CA GLY A 20 7.77 -3.30 -7.74
C GLY A 20 7.65 -4.82 -7.64
N TYR A 21 6.59 -5.35 -7.02
CA TYR A 21 6.38 -6.80 -6.99
C TYR A 21 6.12 -7.37 -8.39
N HIS A 22 6.73 -8.53 -8.68
CA HIS A 22 6.69 -9.14 -10.02
C HIS A 22 5.32 -9.66 -10.46
N ARG A 23 4.37 -9.85 -9.53
CA ARG A 23 3.01 -10.31 -9.83
C ARG A 23 2.03 -9.15 -9.66
N GLN A 24 1.01 -9.11 -10.51
CA GLN A 24 -0.09 -8.14 -10.40
C GLN A 24 -1.10 -8.60 -9.33
N THR A 25 -0.70 -8.54 -8.06
CA THR A 25 -1.53 -8.96 -6.92
C THR A 25 -2.44 -7.85 -6.41
N SER A 26 -2.17 -6.58 -6.77
CA SER A 26 -2.81 -5.42 -6.14
C SER A 26 -3.37 -4.38 -7.11
N PRO A 27 -4.08 -4.74 -8.21
CA PRO A 27 -4.48 -3.78 -9.24
C PRO A 27 -5.32 -2.60 -8.73
N ASN A 28 -6.17 -2.79 -7.72
CA ASN A 28 -6.96 -1.70 -7.13
C ASN A 28 -6.10 -0.74 -6.27
N ILE A 29 -5.09 -1.27 -5.56
CA ILE A 29 -4.15 -0.45 -4.79
C ILE A 29 -3.22 0.30 -5.75
N ASP A 30 -2.85 -0.32 -6.87
CA ASP A 30 -2.03 0.31 -7.91
C ASP A 30 -2.77 1.50 -8.55
N ALA A 31 -4.06 1.34 -8.86
CA ALA A 31 -4.91 2.43 -9.36
C ALA A 31 -5.00 3.59 -8.35
N LEU A 32 -5.23 3.29 -7.07
CA LEU A 32 -5.25 4.29 -6.01
C LEU A 32 -3.89 5.02 -5.88
N ALA A 33 -2.79 4.28 -5.97
CA ALA A 33 -1.44 4.86 -5.91
C ALA A 33 -1.10 5.73 -7.12
N ALA A 34 -1.70 5.47 -8.30
CA ALA A 34 -1.50 6.26 -9.51
C ALA A 34 -2.23 7.61 -9.48
N GLU A 35 -3.35 7.69 -8.76
CA GLU A 35 -4.16 8.91 -8.61
C GLU A 35 -3.83 9.68 -7.32
N GLY A 36 -3.01 9.10 -6.44
CA GLY A 36 -2.69 9.63 -5.11
C GLY A 36 -1.21 9.83 -4.86
N VAL A 37 -0.85 9.81 -3.57
CA VAL A 37 0.54 9.90 -3.11
C VAL A 37 0.93 8.58 -2.47
N ARG A 38 2.06 8.02 -2.92
CA ARG A 38 2.65 6.80 -2.35
C ARG A 38 3.91 7.15 -1.58
N PHE A 39 3.95 6.78 -0.31
CA PHE A 39 5.14 6.93 0.53
C PHE A 39 6.06 5.71 0.39
N THR A 40 7.35 5.95 0.25
CA THR A 40 8.39 4.90 0.17
C THR A 40 9.22 4.75 1.44
N ASN A 41 9.10 5.72 2.36
CA ASN A 41 9.80 5.75 3.65
C ASN A 41 8.78 5.92 4.78
N PHE A 42 7.93 4.91 4.99
CA PHE A 42 6.92 4.86 6.05
C PHE A 42 7.13 3.61 6.89
N TYR A 43 7.28 3.78 8.20
CA TYR A 43 7.65 2.71 9.13
C TYR A 43 6.67 2.68 10.30
N ALA A 44 6.30 1.48 10.73
CA ALA A 44 5.58 1.31 11.98
C ALA A 44 6.48 1.72 13.15
N SER A 45 5.91 2.36 14.17
CA SER A 45 6.64 2.73 15.38
C SER A 45 7.05 1.51 16.19
N ASP A 46 6.22 0.47 16.16
CA ASP A 46 6.46 -0.83 16.76
C ASP A 46 5.72 -1.90 15.94
N SER A 47 6.17 -3.15 16.02
CA SER A 47 5.37 -4.28 15.53
C SER A 47 4.35 -4.65 16.61
N PRO A 48 3.06 -4.85 16.27
CA PRO A 48 2.18 -5.58 17.17
C PRO A 48 2.67 -7.01 17.41
#